data_AF-A0A326GDQ3-F1
#
_entry.id   AF-A0A326GDQ3-F1
#
_cell.length_a   1.000
_cell.length_b   1.000
_cell.length_c   1.000
_cell.angle_alpha   90.00
_cell.angle_beta   90.00
_cell.angle_gamma   90.00
#
_symmetry.space_group_name_H-M   'P 1'
#
loop_
_entity.id
_entity.type
_entity.pdbx_description
1 polymer ?
#
loop_
_entity_poly.entity_id
_entity_poly.type
_entity_poly.pdbx_seq_one_letter_code
_entity_poly.pdbx_strand_id
1 'polypeptide(L)' 'RLAVAQGDTVRQGQRLGNVGSSGRATGPHLHWSLMWRDKRLDPLLFLPPMP' A
#
# COMPACT_ATOMS: atom_id res chain seq x y z
N ARG A 1 -8.64 -8.16 4.84
CA ARG A 1 -9.66 -8.44 3.80
C ARG A 1 -9.50 -7.41 2.69
N LEU A 2 -9.38 -7.87 1.43
CA LEU A 2 -9.32 -6.99 0.25
C LEU A 2 -10.73 -6.49 -0.10
N ALA A 3 -10.81 -5.25 -0.58
CA ALA A 3 -12.06 -4.60 -1.01
C ALA A 3 -12.09 -4.32 -2.52
N VAL A 4 -11.06 -4.73 -3.25
CA VAL A 4 -10.88 -4.59 -4.70
C VAL A 4 -10.47 -5.94 -5.32
N ALA A 5 -10.62 -6.05 -6.63
CA ALA A 5 -10.21 -7.20 -7.43
C ALA A 5 -9.18 -6.81 -8.51
N GLN A 6 -8.53 -7.80 -9.10
CA GLN A 6 -7.62 -7.59 -10.23
C GLN A 6 -8.41 -7.04 -11.43
N GLY A 7 -7.89 -5.96 -12.04
CA GLY A 7 -8.52 -5.28 -13.15
C GLY A 7 -9.36 -4.06 -12.76
N ASP A 8 -9.61 -3.84 -11.47
CA ASP A 8 -10.32 -2.65 -11.00
C ASP A 8 -9.49 -1.38 -11.23
N THR A 9 -10.09 -0.38 -11.86
CA THR A 9 -9.57 1.00 -11.83
C THR A 9 -9.90 1.63 -10.48
N VAL A 10 -8.90 2.12 -9.78
CA VAL A 10 -9.05 2.76 -8.46
C VAL A 10 -8.78 4.26 -8.52
N ARG A 11 -9.39 5.02 -7.60
CA ARG A 11 -9.16 6.46 -7.43
C ARG A 11 -8.48 6.78 -6.11
N GLN A 12 -7.82 7.94 -6.04
CA GLN A 12 -7.20 8.41 -4.79
C GLN A 12 -8.24 8.49 -3.65
N GLY A 13 -7.86 8.01 -2.47
CA GLY A 13 -8.73 7.95 -1.28
C GLY A 13 -9.70 6.77 -1.26
N GLN A 14 -9.78 5.95 -2.31
CA GLN A 14 -10.61 4.74 -2.31
C GLN A 14 -10.08 3.70 -1.32
N ARG A 15 -10.99 3.09 -0.56
CA ARG A 15 -10.64 1.98 0.35
C ARG A 15 -10.26 0.73 -0.44
N LEU A 16 -9.02 0.28 -0.28
CA LEU A 16 -8.50 -0.92 -0.96
C LEU A 16 -8.62 -2.20 -0.10
N GLY A 17 -8.64 -2.05 1.23
CA GLY A 17 -8.69 -3.17 2.15
C GLY A 17 -8.45 -2.74 3.60
N ASN A 18 -8.17 -3.72 4.46
CA ASN A 18 -7.80 -3.50 5.86
C ASN A 18 -6.35 -3.92 6.10
N VAL A 19 -5.69 -3.22 7.02
CA VAL A 19 -4.43 -3.67 7.64
C VAL A 19 -4.62 -5.06 8.24
N GLY A 20 -3.55 -5.85 8.27
CA GLY A 20 -3.58 -7.22 8.80
C GLY A 20 -2.21 -7.73 9.20
N SER A 21 -2.11 -9.04 9.39
CA SER A 21 -0.89 -9.75 9.79
C SER A 21 -0.77 -11.10 9.05
N SER A 22 -1.09 -11.12 7.76
CA SER A 22 -0.99 -12.32 6.92
C SER A 22 0.43 -12.56 6.41
N GLY A 23 0.81 -13.82 6.20
CA GLY A 23 2.14 -14.19 5.69
C GLY A 23 3.20 -14.22 6.79
N ARG A 24 4.43 -13.83 6.47
CA ARG A 24 5.55 -13.73 7.44
C ARG A 24 5.50 -12.39 8.18
N ALA A 25 4.59 -12.27 9.14
CA ALA A 25 4.41 -11.09 9.97
C ALA A 25 4.46 -11.46 11.47
N THR A 26 5.05 -10.59 12.29
CA THR A 26 5.10 -10.76 13.77
C THR A 26 3.95 -10.05 14.50
N GLY A 27 3.17 -9.24 13.79
CA GLY A 27 2.00 -8.52 14.31
C GLY A 27 1.37 -7.62 13.24
N PRO A 28 0.22 -6.96 13.54
CA PRO A 28 -0.49 -6.12 12.58
C PRO A 28 0.33 -4.88 12.16
N HIS A 29 0.59 -4.74 10.87
CA HIS A 29 1.29 -3.59 10.30
C HIS A 29 0.93 -3.40 8.82
N LEU A 30 1.21 -2.21 8.29
CA LEU A 30 1.08 -1.91 6.86
C LEU A 30 2.46 -1.90 6.22
N HIS A 31 2.69 -2.80 5.26
CA HIS A 31 3.79 -2.65 4.32
C HIS A 31 3.30 -1.84 3.11
N TRP A 32 3.89 -0.68 2.88
CA TRP A 32 3.62 0.16 1.71
C TRP A 32 4.92 0.38 0.94
N SER A 33 4.87 0.20 -0.39
CA SER A 33 6.04 0.34 -1.26
C SER A 33 5.66 0.95 -2.60
N LEU A 34 6.63 1.62 -3.23
CA LEU A 34 6.49 2.26 -4.52
C LEU A 34 7.49 1.65 -5.50
N MET A 35 7.03 1.38 -6.72
CA MET A 35 7.86 0.91 -7.81
C MET A 35 7.59 1.72 -9.08
N TRP A 36 8.65 2.16 -9.75
CA TRP A 36 8.58 2.86 -11.04
C TRP A 36 9.64 2.26 -11.97
N ARG A 37 9.24 1.83 -13.18
CA ARG A 37 10.15 1.19 -14.18
C ARG A 37 11.03 0.10 -13.54
N ASP A 38 10.39 -0.82 -12.82
CA ASP A 38 11.04 -1.95 -12.14
C ASP A 38 12.10 -1.57 -11.09
N LYS A 39 12.09 -0.32 -10.62
CA LYS A 39 12.94 0.15 -9.50
C LYS A 39 12.09 0.47 -8.29
N ARG A 40 12.50 -0.04 -7.13
CA ARG A 40 11.95 0.33 -5.83
C ARG A 40 12.44 1.73 -5.47
N LEU A 41 11.52 2.62 -5.15
CA LEU A 41 11.81 3.98 -4.71
C LEU A 41 11.42 4.12 -3.24
N ASP A 42 12.07 5.03 -2.52
CA ASP A 42 11.63 5.42 -1.18
C ASP A 42 10.26 6.09 -1.27
N PRO A 43 9.19 5.47 -0.74
CA PRO A 43 7.84 6.03 -0.83
C PRO A 43 7.67 7.33 -0.04
N LEU A 44 8.49 7.56 1.00
CA LEU A 44 8.37 8.74 1.86
C LEU A 44 8.74 10.03 1.13
N LEU A 45 9.57 9.96 0.08
CA LEU A 45 9.90 11.09 -0.78
C LEU A 45 8.69 11.60 -1.59
N PHE A 46 7.61 10.83 -1.67
CA PHE A 46 6.40 11.13 -2.45
C PHE A 46 5.20 11.48 -1.58
N LEU A 47 5.37 11.47 -0.25
CA LEU A 47 4.33 11.88 0.67
C LEU A 47 4.44 13.38 0.98
N PRO A 48 3.33 14.06 1.28
CA PRO A 48 3.40 15.36 1.92
C PRO A 48 4.13 15.25 3.27
N PRO A 49 4.64 16.36 3.83
CA PRO A 49 5.20 16.37 5.17
C PRO A 49 4.22 15.72 6.16
N MET A 50 4.71 14.80 6.97
CA MET A 50 3.88 14.29 8.08
C MET A 50 3.66 15.44 9.07
N PRO A 51 2.42 15.64 9.55
CA PRO A 51 2.14 16.59 10.63
C PRO A 51 2.85 16.21 11.93
#